data_AF-A0A1X9YNB2-F1
#
_entry.id   AF-A0A1X9YNB2-F1
#
_cell.length_a   1.000
_cell.length_b   1.000
_cell.length_c   1.000
_cell.angle_alpha   90.00
_cell.angle_beta   90.00
_cell.angle_gamma   90.00
#
_symmetry.space_group_name_H-M   'P 1'
#
loop_
_entity.id
_entity.type
_entity.pdbx_description
1 polymer ?
#
loop_
_entity_poly.entity_id
_entity_poly.type
_entity_poly.pdbx_seq_one_letter_code
_entity_poly.pdbx_strand_id
1 'polypeptide(L)'
;MKKYLLLTWACLLVGLAWAQPDTVQVTPGDLRMRQLKPGLRQYVVTIQKPDNPAVLHQSLWNRDVRFEHHKGKERLVVRQSWVGADSTANRRVFSICESDFRPVYHTSTSFRGTAAFEFRQGQVVGSDTTRHNAFRGFRVPSPEQAFNWELDLEFFEVLPLKDNTVYSINFYHPGSRPGPEKRLYQVIGSDKIPATHNTYTDCWKLRIDYDQEKGDYSTFWISKKQHEVLKMEESFNGVVRHKVKLSTTAGSYL
;
A
#
# COMPACT_ATOMS: atom_id res chain seq x y z
N MET A 1 -13.07 -7.50 76.10
CA MET A 1 -13.75 -7.11 74.84
C MET A 1 -12.68 -6.76 73.80
N LYS A 2 -12.28 -7.73 72.95
CA LYS A 2 -11.28 -7.54 71.90
C LYS A 2 -11.99 -7.17 70.60
N LYS A 3 -11.78 -5.95 70.09
CA LYS A 3 -12.27 -5.53 68.77
C LYS A 3 -11.16 -5.81 67.74
N TYR A 4 -11.43 -6.75 66.84
CA TYR A 4 -10.57 -7.05 65.70
C TYR A 4 -10.72 -5.95 64.66
N LEU A 5 -9.60 -5.30 64.30
CA LEU A 5 -9.51 -4.35 63.20
C LEU A 5 -9.25 -5.17 61.92
N LEU A 6 -10.29 -5.43 61.14
CA LEU A 6 -10.19 -6.02 59.81
C LEU A 6 -9.86 -4.90 58.81
N LEU A 7 -8.60 -4.80 58.42
CA LEU A 7 -8.15 -3.93 57.33
C LEU A 7 -8.42 -4.66 56.01
N THR A 8 -9.54 -4.34 55.35
CA THR A 8 -9.85 -4.84 54.01
C THR A 8 -9.05 -4.06 52.97
N TRP A 9 -8.04 -4.72 52.41
CA TRP A 9 -7.30 -4.26 51.25
C TRP A 9 -8.19 -4.39 50.00
N ALA A 10 -8.80 -3.28 49.59
CA ALA A 10 -9.51 -3.20 48.32
C ALA A 10 -8.49 -3.07 47.18
N CYS A 11 -8.15 -4.19 46.54
CA CYS A 11 -7.45 -4.18 45.26
C CYS A 11 -8.32 -3.48 44.21
N LEU A 12 -8.00 -2.21 43.93
CA LEU A 12 -8.47 -1.49 42.74
C LEU A 12 -7.92 -2.21 41.50
N LEU A 13 -8.71 -3.13 40.95
CA LEU A 13 -8.55 -3.64 39.59
C LEU A 13 -8.86 -2.48 38.63
N VAL A 14 -7.86 -1.64 38.36
CA VAL A 14 -7.90 -0.72 37.21
C VAL A 14 -7.78 -1.60 35.97
N GLY A 15 -8.92 -2.06 35.46
CA GLY A 15 -8.98 -2.68 34.15
C GLY A 15 -8.47 -1.67 33.13
N LEU A 16 -7.35 -1.98 32.49
CA LEU A 16 -6.90 -1.26 31.29
C LEU A 16 -8.00 -1.47 30.24
N ALA A 17 -8.89 -0.49 30.09
CA ALA A 17 -9.83 -0.47 28.99
C ALA A 17 -9.02 -0.19 27.72
N TRP A 18 -8.83 -1.23 26.90
CA TRP A 18 -8.28 -1.07 25.56
C TRP A 18 -9.34 -0.37 24.72
N ALA A 19 -9.08 0.87 24.35
CA ALA A 19 -9.99 1.63 23.49
C ALA A 19 -10.16 0.90 22.16
N GLN A 20 -11.39 0.60 21.78
CA GLN A 20 -11.72 0.10 20.43
C GLN A 20 -11.12 1.05 19.39
N PRO A 21 -10.48 0.54 18.33
CA PRO A 21 -9.87 1.41 17.33
C PRO A 21 -10.95 2.16 16.54
N ASP A 22 -10.70 3.43 16.25
CA ASP A 22 -11.60 4.24 15.42
C ASP A 22 -11.55 3.73 13.98
N THR A 23 -12.70 3.37 13.40
CA THR A 23 -12.77 3.02 11.97
C THR A 23 -13.19 4.23 11.15
N VAL A 24 -12.34 4.67 10.23
CA VAL A 24 -12.56 5.80 9.33
C VAL A 24 -12.71 5.28 7.90
N GLN A 25 -13.79 5.68 7.23
CA GLN A 25 -13.96 5.44 5.79
C GLN A 25 -13.11 6.46 5.03
N VAL A 26 -12.20 5.99 4.18
CA VAL A 26 -11.29 6.87 3.43
C VAL A 26 -11.94 7.28 2.12
N THR A 27 -12.11 8.58 1.96
CA THR A 27 -12.55 9.24 0.72
C THR A 27 -11.41 10.09 0.15
N PRO A 28 -11.50 10.55 -1.11
CA PRO A 28 -10.48 11.43 -1.68
C PRO A 28 -10.24 12.72 -0.87
N GLY A 29 -11.27 13.22 -0.18
CA GLY A 29 -11.18 14.43 0.64
C GLY A 29 -10.36 14.26 1.92
N ASP A 30 -10.15 13.03 2.38
CA ASP A 30 -9.38 12.74 3.60
C ASP A 30 -7.86 12.72 3.36
N LEU A 31 -7.45 12.67 2.09
CA LEU A 31 -6.05 12.52 1.70
C LEU A 31 -5.27 13.82 1.88
N ARG A 32 -4.15 13.76 2.59
CA ARG A 32 -3.24 14.87 2.82
C ARG A 32 -2.27 15.04 1.65
N MET A 33 -2.80 15.39 0.47
CA MET A 33 -2.04 15.46 -0.78
C MET A 33 -0.78 16.34 -0.74
N ARG A 34 -0.73 17.35 0.15
CA ARG A 34 0.47 18.18 0.37
C ARG A 34 1.68 17.40 0.91
N GLN A 35 1.46 16.20 1.44
CA GLN A 35 2.51 15.31 1.94
C GLN A 35 3.16 14.49 0.82
N LEU A 36 2.48 14.33 -0.32
CA LEU A 36 3.01 13.57 -1.45
C LEU A 36 4.17 14.33 -2.10
N LYS A 37 5.33 13.69 -2.17
CA LYS A 37 6.52 14.28 -2.81
C LYS A 37 6.69 13.73 -4.23
N PRO A 38 6.71 14.57 -5.26
CA PRO A 38 7.08 14.11 -6.60
C PRO A 38 8.51 13.56 -6.61
N GLY A 39 8.78 12.58 -7.46
CA GLY A 39 10.12 12.04 -7.68
C GLY A 39 10.18 10.51 -7.71
N LEU A 40 11.41 10.02 -7.95
CA LEU A 40 11.74 8.61 -8.04
C LEU A 40 11.97 8.01 -6.65
N ARG A 41 11.27 6.91 -6.37
CA ARG A 41 11.52 6.01 -5.25
C ARG A 41 11.99 4.67 -5.78
N GLN A 42 12.89 4.04 -5.06
CA GLN A 42 13.38 2.70 -5.40
C GLN A 42 13.23 1.77 -4.22
N TYR A 43 12.76 0.56 -4.49
CA TYR A 43 12.61 -0.49 -3.51
C TYR A 43 13.34 -1.74 -3.97
N VAL A 44 14.17 -2.31 -3.11
CA VAL A 44 14.60 -3.70 -3.27
C VAL A 44 13.44 -4.56 -2.79
N VAL A 45 12.97 -5.44 -3.67
CA VAL A 45 11.88 -6.36 -3.39
C VAL A 45 12.42 -7.77 -3.40
N THR A 46 12.24 -8.48 -2.30
CA THR A 46 12.65 -9.87 -2.16
C THR A 46 11.44 -10.76 -1.91
N ILE A 47 11.43 -11.95 -2.51
CA ILE A 47 10.40 -12.97 -2.29
C ILE A 47 11.11 -14.29 -2.00
N GLN A 48 10.75 -14.91 -0.88
CA GLN A 48 11.31 -16.16 -0.40
C GLN A 48 10.20 -17.14 -0.09
N LYS A 49 10.42 -18.43 -0.39
CA LYS A 49 9.55 -19.49 0.11
C LYS A 49 10.12 -20.03 1.43
N PRO A 50 9.35 -20.08 2.53
CA PRO A 50 9.85 -20.58 3.81
C PRO A 50 10.33 -22.04 3.77
N ASP A 51 9.74 -22.87 2.89
CA ASP A 51 10.12 -24.27 2.67
C ASP A 51 11.41 -24.43 1.85
N ASN A 52 11.86 -23.39 1.16
CA ASN A 52 13.13 -23.35 0.46
C ASN A 52 13.83 -21.98 0.62
N PRO A 53 14.36 -21.70 1.83
CA PRO A 53 14.91 -20.38 2.15
C PRO A 53 16.20 -20.06 1.37
N ALA A 54 16.85 -21.05 0.76
CA ALA A 54 18.04 -20.81 -0.07
C ALA A 54 17.72 -20.11 -1.40
N VAL A 55 16.46 -20.09 -1.84
CA VAL A 55 16.04 -19.42 -3.07
C VAL A 55 15.38 -18.07 -2.75
N LEU A 56 16.00 -17.00 -3.25
CA LEU A 56 15.54 -15.64 -3.05
C LEU A 56 15.35 -14.97 -4.42
N HIS A 57 14.09 -14.72 -4.79
CA HIS A 57 13.80 -13.89 -5.95
C HIS A 57 13.98 -12.42 -5.56
N GLN A 58 14.66 -11.66 -6.41
CA GLN A 58 14.94 -10.25 -6.17
C GLN A 58 14.57 -9.41 -7.38
N SER A 59 14.04 -8.21 -7.13
CA SER A 59 13.80 -7.20 -8.16
C SER A 59 13.98 -5.80 -7.59
N LEU A 60 14.35 -4.85 -8.45
CA LEU A 60 14.39 -3.43 -8.14
C LEU A 60 13.13 -2.77 -8.70
N TRP A 61 12.29 -2.25 -7.81
CA TRP A 61 11.08 -1.52 -8.18
C TRP A 61 11.35 -0.03 -8.20
N ASN A 62 11.27 0.57 -9.37
CA ASN A 62 11.35 1.99 -9.62
C ASN A 62 9.93 2.55 -9.64
N ARG A 63 9.67 3.63 -8.91
CA ARG A 63 8.36 4.28 -8.84
C ARG A 63 8.54 5.79 -8.93
N ASP A 64 8.21 6.38 -10.07
CA ASP A 64 8.30 7.82 -10.32
C ASP A 64 6.91 8.44 -10.24
N VAL A 65 6.78 9.44 -9.36
CA VAL A 65 5.53 10.14 -9.06
C VAL A 65 5.64 11.58 -9.56
N ARG A 66 4.70 12.02 -10.40
CA ARG A 66 4.71 13.36 -11.00
C ARG A 66 3.32 13.97 -11.03
N PHE A 67 3.26 15.29 -10.99
CA PHE A 67 2.09 16.05 -11.40
C PHE A 67 2.35 16.58 -12.81
N GLU A 68 1.53 16.17 -13.79
CA GLU A 68 1.72 16.46 -15.21
C GLU A 68 0.42 16.94 -15.85
N HIS A 69 0.53 17.79 -16.88
CA HIS A 69 -0.63 18.18 -17.67
C HIS A 69 -0.99 17.06 -18.67
N HIS A 70 -2.16 16.45 -18.49
CA HIS A 70 -2.71 15.45 -19.40
C HIS A 70 -4.11 15.90 -19.86
N LYS A 71 -4.26 16.10 -21.17
CA LYS A 71 -5.50 16.60 -21.80
C LYS A 71 -6.00 17.90 -21.15
N GLY A 72 -5.11 18.85 -20.93
CA GLY A 72 -5.43 20.18 -20.37
C GLY A 72 -5.77 20.21 -18.88
N LYS A 73 -5.57 19.11 -18.14
CA LYS A 73 -5.74 19.04 -16.69
C LYS A 73 -4.47 18.55 -16.03
N GLU A 74 -4.10 19.13 -14.90
CA GLU A 74 -3.05 18.56 -14.04
C GLU A 74 -3.52 17.21 -13.49
N ARG A 75 -2.66 16.19 -13.58
CA ARG A 75 -2.91 14.82 -13.17
C ARG A 75 -1.77 14.30 -12.33
N LEU A 76 -2.11 13.45 -11.37
CA LEU A 76 -1.13 12.59 -10.72
C LEU A 76 -0.79 11.45 -11.68
N VAL A 77 0.48 11.33 -12.03
CA VAL A 77 1.01 10.30 -12.92
C VAL A 77 2.03 9.47 -12.16
N VAL A 78 1.83 8.15 -12.15
CA VAL A 78 2.76 7.20 -11.53
C VAL A 78 3.28 6.24 -12.58
N ARG A 79 4.60 6.23 -12.77
CA ARG A 79 5.33 5.29 -13.63
C ARG A 79 6.08 4.32 -12.75
N GLN A 80 5.97 3.04 -13.04
CA GLN A 80 6.76 2.02 -12.36
C GLN A 80 7.50 1.14 -13.35
N SER A 81 8.69 0.72 -12.96
CA SER A 81 9.50 -0.23 -13.69
C SER A 81 10.13 -1.19 -12.69
N TRP A 82 9.68 -2.44 -12.74
CA TRP A 82 10.16 -3.53 -11.92
C TRP A 82 11.18 -4.27 -12.75
N VAL A 83 12.43 -4.30 -12.27
CA VAL A 83 13.57 -4.88 -12.97
C VAL A 83 14.05 -6.08 -12.17
N GLY A 84 13.91 -7.27 -12.73
CA GLY A 84 14.45 -8.50 -12.14
C GLY A 84 15.81 -8.88 -12.72
N ALA A 85 16.28 -10.08 -12.36
CA ALA A 85 17.51 -10.65 -12.91
C ALA A 85 17.40 -10.99 -14.41
N ASP A 86 16.18 -11.20 -14.91
CA ASP A 86 15.90 -11.43 -16.33
C ASP A 86 14.58 -10.76 -16.77
N SER A 87 14.34 -10.77 -18.08
CA SER A 87 13.17 -10.10 -18.69
C SER A 87 11.81 -10.68 -18.30
N THR A 88 11.74 -11.92 -17.81
CA THR A 88 10.48 -12.57 -17.41
C THR A 88 9.94 -12.01 -16.09
N ALA A 89 10.83 -11.45 -15.26
CA ALA A 89 10.47 -10.75 -14.04
C ALA A 89 10.18 -9.26 -14.26
N ASN A 90 10.42 -8.73 -15.47
CA ASN A 90 10.23 -7.31 -15.73
C ASN A 90 8.75 -6.93 -15.88
N ARG A 91 8.38 -5.80 -15.28
CA ARG A 91 7.04 -5.22 -15.40
C ARG A 91 7.12 -3.70 -15.52
N ARG A 92 6.40 -3.12 -16.47
CA ARG A 92 6.17 -1.68 -16.56
C ARG A 92 4.73 -1.39 -16.18
N VAL A 93 4.53 -0.38 -15.35
CA VAL A 93 3.21 0.07 -14.90
C VAL A 93 3.09 1.56 -15.16
N PHE A 94 1.93 1.99 -15.67
CA PHE A 94 1.64 3.39 -15.87
C PHE A 94 0.22 3.69 -15.38
N SER A 95 0.08 4.68 -14.49
CA SER A 95 -1.22 5.08 -13.95
C SER A 95 -1.40 6.58 -14.07
N ILE A 96 -2.62 6.98 -14.43
CA ILE A 96 -3.09 8.36 -14.39
C ILE A 96 -4.22 8.43 -13.37
N CYS A 97 -4.15 9.39 -12.49
CA CYS A 97 -5.17 9.70 -11.50
C CYS A 97 -5.56 11.19 -11.57
N GLU A 98 -6.72 11.53 -11.04
CA GLU A 98 -6.98 12.87 -10.51
C GLU A 98 -5.92 13.23 -9.45
N SER A 99 -5.81 14.51 -9.09
CA SER A 99 -4.85 15.01 -8.09
C SER A 99 -5.07 14.45 -6.67
N ASP A 100 -6.15 13.70 -6.44
CA ASP A 100 -6.57 13.10 -5.18
C ASP A 100 -6.61 11.56 -5.24
N PHE A 101 -5.73 10.96 -6.05
CA PHE A 101 -5.62 9.50 -6.26
C PHE A 101 -6.82 8.80 -6.89
N ARG A 102 -7.93 9.48 -7.23
CA ARG A 102 -8.99 8.82 -8.01
C ARG A 102 -8.43 8.35 -9.34
N PRO A 103 -8.38 7.03 -9.60
CA PRO A 103 -7.77 6.51 -10.81
C PRO A 103 -8.62 6.86 -12.03
N VAL A 104 -7.94 7.09 -13.14
CA VAL A 104 -8.56 7.33 -14.46
C VAL A 104 -8.16 6.22 -15.42
N TYR A 105 -6.88 5.87 -15.43
CA TYR A 105 -6.30 4.91 -16.35
C TYR A 105 -5.14 4.16 -15.70
N HIS A 106 -4.99 2.88 -16.03
CA HIS A 106 -3.91 2.05 -15.54
C HIS A 106 -3.46 1.06 -16.61
N THR A 107 -2.16 0.86 -16.76
CA THR A 107 -1.58 -0.23 -17.53
C THR A 107 -0.54 -0.99 -16.75
N SER A 108 -0.41 -2.27 -17.10
CA SER A 108 0.64 -3.17 -16.66
C SER A 108 1.09 -4.00 -17.85
N THR A 109 2.36 -3.87 -18.22
CA THR A 109 2.99 -4.63 -19.30
C THR A 109 4.09 -5.51 -18.73
N SER A 110 4.06 -6.80 -19.08
CA SER A 110 5.12 -7.77 -18.77
C SER A 110 5.38 -8.65 -19.99
N PHE A 111 6.23 -9.67 -19.84
CA PHE A 111 6.42 -10.69 -20.89
C PHE A 111 5.13 -11.41 -21.30
N ARG A 112 4.08 -11.39 -20.44
CA ARG A 112 2.77 -11.99 -20.72
C ARG A 112 1.85 -11.09 -21.55
N GLY A 113 2.28 -9.88 -21.88
CA GLY A 113 1.49 -8.90 -22.63
C GLY A 113 1.07 -7.69 -21.80
N THR A 114 0.14 -6.91 -22.35
CA THR A 114 -0.34 -5.66 -21.73
C THR A 114 -1.77 -5.83 -21.22
N ALA A 115 -1.97 -5.49 -19.95
CA ALA A 115 -3.27 -5.29 -19.34
C ALA A 115 -3.50 -3.78 -19.18
N ALA A 116 -4.64 -3.27 -19.65
CA ALA A 116 -4.99 -1.86 -19.56
C ALA A 116 -6.44 -1.67 -19.14
N PHE A 117 -6.69 -0.70 -18.26
CA PHE A 117 -7.98 -0.48 -17.63
C PHE A 117 -8.30 1.00 -17.54
N GLU A 118 -9.59 1.31 -17.64
CA GLU A 118 -10.15 2.64 -17.43
C GLU A 118 -11.10 2.58 -16.23
N PHE A 119 -10.88 3.49 -15.29
CA PHE A 119 -11.75 3.66 -14.13
C PHE A 119 -12.78 4.71 -14.50
N ARG A 120 -14.04 4.28 -14.64
CA ARG A 120 -15.16 5.13 -15.03
C ARG A 120 -16.12 5.23 -13.86
N GLN A 121 -17.02 6.21 -13.91
CA GLN A 121 -18.08 6.30 -12.92
C GLN A 121 -18.91 5.00 -12.91
N GLY A 122 -19.03 4.38 -11.73
CA GLY A 122 -19.82 3.17 -11.52
C GLY A 122 -19.16 1.86 -11.94
N GLN A 123 -17.96 1.86 -12.55
CA GLN A 123 -17.33 0.64 -13.09
C GLN A 123 -15.85 0.78 -13.45
N VAL A 124 -15.15 -0.35 -13.48
CA VAL A 124 -13.82 -0.45 -14.09
C VAL A 124 -13.92 -1.34 -15.32
N VAL A 125 -13.38 -0.87 -16.44
CA VAL A 125 -13.44 -1.58 -17.73
C VAL A 125 -12.06 -1.80 -18.31
N GLY A 126 -11.90 -2.83 -19.13
CA GLY A 126 -10.72 -2.96 -19.98
C GLY A 126 -10.67 -1.83 -21.00
N SER A 127 -9.52 -1.20 -21.17
CA SER A 127 -9.35 -0.09 -22.11
C SER A 127 -9.39 -0.57 -23.56
N ASP A 128 -10.27 0.03 -24.37
CA ASP A 128 -10.33 -0.21 -25.82
C ASP A 128 -9.30 0.59 -26.62
N THR A 129 -8.78 1.67 -26.02
CA THR A 129 -7.80 2.58 -26.64
C THR A 129 -6.38 2.04 -26.62
N THR A 130 -6.13 1.01 -25.80
CA THR A 130 -4.81 0.37 -25.71
C THR A 130 -4.71 -0.77 -26.71
N ARG A 131 -3.72 -0.69 -27.62
CA ARG A 131 -3.46 -1.75 -28.60
C ARG A 131 -3.09 -3.05 -27.88
N HIS A 132 -3.63 -4.17 -28.34
CA HIS A 132 -3.34 -5.52 -27.81
C HIS A 132 -3.60 -5.69 -26.31
N ASN A 133 -4.59 -4.97 -25.77
CA ASN A 133 -5.02 -5.16 -24.38
C ASN A 133 -5.65 -6.54 -24.19
N ALA A 134 -5.05 -7.37 -23.33
CA ALA A 134 -5.56 -8.70 -23.00
C ALA A 134 -6.92 -8.68 -22.28
N PHE A 135 -7.33 -7.53 -21.74
CA PHE A 135 -8.58 -7.35 -20.99
C PHE A 135 -9.66 -6.61 -21.79
N ARG A 136 -9.58 -6.56 -23.13
CA ARG A 136 -10.64 -5.95 -23.95
C ARG A 136 -12.00 -6.58 -23.63
N GLY A 137 -13.03 -5.76 -23.44
CA GLY A 137 -14.37 -6.20 -23.05
C GLY A 137 -14.55 -6.54 -21.56
N PHE A 138 -13.48 -6.51 -20.75
CA PHE A 138 -13.58 -6.67 -19.30
C PHE A 138 -14.43 -5.57 -18.67
N ARG A 139 -15.23 -5.92 -17.67
CA ARG A 139 -16.05 -4.99 -16.89
C ARG A 139 -16.32 -5.55 -15.50
N VAL A 140 -16.17 -4.70 -14.48
CA VAL A 140 -16.64 -4.95 -13.12
C VAL A 140 -17.38 -3.73 -12.59
N PRO A 141 -18.48 -3.91 -11.83
CA PRO A 141 -19.13 -2.81 -11.12
C PRO A 141 -18.19 -2.16 -10.11
N SER A 142 -18.29 -0.84 -9.95
CA SER A 142 -17.61 -0.03 -8.95
C SER A 142 -18.57 1.08 -8.49
N PRO A 143 -19.64 0.73 -7.75
CA PRO A 143 -20.67 1.70 -7.36
C PRO A 143 -20.11 2.79 -6.44
N GLU A 144 -19.14 2.44 -5.59
CA GLU A 144 -18.33 3.38 -4.83
C GLU A 144 -17.03 3.69 -5.60
N GLN A 145 -16.47 4.89 -5.38
CA GLN A 145 -15.16 5.24 -5.91
C GLN A 145 -14.11 4.26 -5.37
N ALA A 146 -13.43 3.55 -6.27
CA ALA A 146 -12.32 2.67 -5.92
C ALA A 146 -10.99 3.38 -6.16
N PHE A 147 -10.02 3.16 -5.28
CA PHE A 147 -8.62 3.52 -5.50
C PHE A 147 -7.88 2.36 -6.16
N ASN A 148 -6.79 2.66 -6.87
CA ASN A 148 -5.98 1.64 -7.52
C ASN A 148 -4.99 1.03 -6.51
N TRP A 149 -5.14 -0.26 -6.21
CA TRP A 149 -4.31 -0.95 -5.22
C TRP A 149 -2.83 -1.05 -5.65
N GLU A 150 -2.52 -0.98 -6.95
CA GLU A 150 -1.13 -0.96 -7.46
C GLU A 150 -0.35 0.32 -7.09
N LEU A 151 -1.03 1.32 -6.52
CA LEU A 151 -0.49 2.60 -6.06
C LEU A 151 -0.47 2.74 -4.53
N ASP A 152 -0.63 1.63 -3.80
CA ASP A 152 -0.73 1.60 -2.34
C ASP A 152 0.43 2.30 -1.63
N LEU A 153 1.66 2.11 -2.09
CA LEU A 153 2.83 2.73 -1.46
C LEU A 153 2.73 4.26 -1.45
N GLU A 154 2.38 4.88 -2.58
CA GLU A 154 2.20 6.34 -2.65
C GLU A 154 0.91 6.79 -1.96
N PHE A 155 -0.14 5.99 -2.00
CA PHE A 155 -1.41 6.30 -1.35
C PHE A 155 -1.25 6.39 0.17
N PHE A 156 -0.47 5.47 0.77
CA PHE A 156 -0.20 5.50 2.20
C PHE A 156 0.63 6.70 2.65
N GLU A 157 1.38 7.34 1.74
CA GLU A 157 2.11 8.57 2.04
C GLU A 157 1.18 9.75 2.34
N VAL A 158 -0.05 9.71 1.82
CA VAL A 158 -1.03 10.79 2.00
C VAL A 158 -2.15 10.44 2.98
N LEU A 159 -2.12 9.25 3.58
CA LEU A 159 -3.09 8.89 4.60
C LEU A 159 -2.87 9.72 5.87
N PRO A 160 -3.94 10.23 6.51
CA PRO A 160 -3.85 10.98 7.76
C PRO A 160 -3.64 10.01 8.95
N LEU A 161 -2.52 9.28 8.94
CA LEU A 161 -2.19 8.24 9.91
C LEU A 161 -2.21 8.78 11.35
N LYS A 162 -2.94 8.08 12.22
CA LYS A 162 -3.02 8.33 13.67
C LYS A 162 -3.03 7.00 14.41
N ASP A 163 -2.58 7.02 15.67
CA ASP A 163 -2.60 5.83 16.54
C ASP A 163 -4.01 5.23 16.68
N ASN A 164 -4.06 3.92 16.91
CA ASN A 164 -5.30 3.17 17.20
C ASN A 164 -6.44 3.42 16.20
N THR A 165 -6.14 3.40 14.90
CA THR A 165 -7.11 3.72 13.85
C THR A 165 -7.12 2.68 12.75
N VAL A 166 -8.32 2.32 12.31
CA VAL A 166 -8.58 1.47 11.15
C VAL A 166 -9.06 2.34 10.00
N TYR A 167 -8.38 2.27 8.86
CA TYR A 167 -8.74 2.92 7.62
C TYR A 167 -9.45 1.91 6.72
N SER A 168 -10.73 2.14 6.47
CA SER A 168 -11.51 1.37 5.49
C SER A 168 -11.34 2.02 4.12
N ILE A 169 -10.61 1.35 3.23
CA ILE A 169 -10.24 1.88 1.91
C ILE A 169 -10.86 0.99 0.84
N ASN A 170 -11.67 1.56 -0.04
CA ASN A 170 -12.20 0.84 -1.20
C ASN A 170 -11.11 0.71 -2.26
N PHE A 171 -10.34 -0.38 -2.23
CA PHE A 171 -9.27 -0.65 -3.18
C PHE A 171 -9.70 -1.62 -4.26
N TYR A 172 -9.06 -1.51 -5.42
CA TYR A 172 -9.21 -2.46 -6.50
C TYR A 172 -7.88 -2.78 -7.16
N HIS A 173 -7.59 -4.06 -7.36
CA HIS A 173 -6.53 -4.53 -8.23
C HIS A 173 -7.08 -4.65 -9.66
N PRO A 174 -6.64 -3.84 -10.62
CA PRO A 174 -7.22 -3.81 -11.97
C PRO A 174 -7.20 -5.19 -12.66
N GLY A 175 -8.37 -5.66 -13.09
CA GLY A 175 -8.53 -6.95 -13.75
C GLY A 175 -8.87 -8.11 -12.82
N SER A 176 -8.89 -7.92 -11.50
CA SER A 176 -9.33 -8.95 -10.57
C SER A 176 -10.86 -9.04 -10.48
N ARG A 177 -11.34 -10.19 -10.00
CA ARG A 177 -12.74 -10.44 -9.57
C ARG A 177 -12.72 -10.71 -8.05
N PRO A 178 -13.79 -10.39 -7.29
CA PRO A 178 -15.13 -9.97 -7.75
C PRO A 178 -15.24 -8.50 -8.19
N GLY A 179 -14.25 -7.66 -7.87
CA GLY A 179 -14.29 -6.22 -8.16
C GLY A 179 -13.63 -5.43 -7.01
N PRO A 180 -13.85 -4.11 -6.93
CA PRO A 180 -13.43 -3.29 -5.80
C PRO A 180 -14.02 -3.78 -4.48
N GLU A 181 -13.25 -3.65 -3.41
CA GLU A 181 -13.66 -4.07 -2.08
C GLU A 181 -13.05 -3.18 -1.00
N LYS A 182 -13.80 -2.97 0.09
CA LYS A 182 -13.29 -2.29 1.28
C LYS A 182 -12.29 -3.17 2.00
N ARG A 183 -11.07 -2.67 2.12
CA ARG A 183 -9.96 -3.29 2.84
C ARG A 183 -9.68 -2.48 4.10
N LEU A 184 -9.45 -3.18 5.21
CA LEU A 184 -9.21 -2.57 6.51
C LEU A 184 -7.70 -2.52 6.76
N TYR A 185 -7.16 -1.31 6.88
CA TYR A 185 -5.76 -1.08 7.23
C TYR A 185 -5.67 -0.45 8.62
N GLN A 186 -5.06 -1.12 9.58
CA GLN A 186 -4.97 -0.66 10.96
C GLN A 186 -3.58 -0.12 11.28
N VAL A 187 -3.51 1.04 11.94
CA VAL A 187 -2.29 1.47 12.63
C VAL A 187 -2.16 0.64 13.91
N ILE A 188 -1.29 -0.37 13.86
CA ILE A 188 -1.08 -1.34 14.95
C ILE A 188 0.01 -0.89 15.93
N GLY A 189 0.61 0.27 15.70
CA GLY A 189 1.58 0.88 16.60
C GLY A 189 2.64 1.68 15.86
N SER A 190 3.76 1.88 16.54
CA SER A 190 4.92 2.61 16.05
C SER A 190 6.19 1.77 16.16
N ASP A 191 7.18 2.08 15.35
CA ASP A 191 8.47 1.39 15.35
C ASP A 191 9.59 2.33 14.88
N LYS A 192 10.84 1.93 15.11
CA LYS A 192 12.03 2.68 14.70
C LYS A 192 12.82 1.86 13.69
N ILE A 193 12.93 2.36 12.46
CA ILE A 193 13.80 1.75 11.45
C ILE A 193 15.21 2.34 11.60
N PRO A 194 16.26 1.50 11.73
CA PRO A 194 17.63 1.97 11.69
C PRO A 194 17.93 2.69 10.38
N ALA A 195 18.57 3.85 10.49
CA ALA A 195 19.12 4.60 9.37
C ALA A 195 20.66 4.63 9.49
N THR A 196 21.33 5.44 8.67
CA THR A 196 22.79 5.56 8.69
C THR A 196 23.31 6.16 10.00
N HIS A 197 24.52 5.79 10.41
CA HIS A 197 25.23 6.39 11.56
C HIS A 197 24.46 6.39 12.89
N ASN A 198 23.90 5.24 13.30
CA ASN A 198 23.14 5.08 14.55
C ASN A 198 21.93 6.03 14.69
N THR A 199 21.43 6.56 13.59
CA THR A 199 20.16 7.29 13.59
C THR A 199 19.00 6.34 13.36
N TYR A 200 17.80 6.77 13.74
CA TYR A 200 16.57 5.99 13.59
C TYR A 200 15.49 6.86 12.96
N THR A 201 14.62 6.26 12.16
CA THR A 201 13.42 6.91 11.66
C THR A 201 12.19 6.37 12.37
N ASP A 202 11.49 7.23 13.10
CA ASP A 202 10.20 6.90 13.70
C ASP A 202 9.16 6.65 12.60
N CYS A 203 8.49 5.51 12.70
CA CYS A 203 7.52 5.03 11.73
C CYS A 203 6.19 4.68 12.40
N TRP A 204 5.10 4.87 11.65
CA TRP A 204 3.85 4.15 11.86
C TRP A 204 3.99 2.72 11.34
N LYS A 205 3.34 1.76 12.00
CA LYS A 205 3.11 0.41 11.47
C LYS A 205 1.65 0.29 11.02
N LEU A 206 1.43 0.37 9.71
CA LEU A 206 0.12 0.15 9.10
C LEU A 206 0.01 -1.32 8.66
N ARG A 207 -1.03 -2.02 9.07
CA ARG A 207 -1.22 -3.46 8.78
C ARG A 207 -2.54 -3.71 8.06
N ILE A 208 -2.52 -4.63 7.12
CA ILE A 208 -3.71 -5.28 6.57
C ILE A 208 -3.60 -6.79 6.78
N ASP A 209 -4.71 -7.42 7.17
CA ASP A 209 -4.87 -8.87 7.19
C ASP A 209 -5.75 -9.27 6.00
N TYR A 210 -5.19 -10.01 5.05
CA TYR A 210 -5.91 -10.43 3.84
C TYR A 210 -6.83 -11.62 4.13
N ASP A 211 -6.33 -12.58 4.92
CA ASP A 211 -7.00 -13.80 5.32
C ASP A 211 -6.41 -14.22 6.68
N GLN A 212 -7.18 -14.00 7.76
CA GLN A 212 -6.72 -14.27 9.12
C GLN A 212 -6.51 -15.77 9.37
N GLU A 213 -7.29 -16.63 8.72
CA GLU A 213 -7.17 -18.09 8.90
C GLU A 213 -5.89 -18.62 8.28
N LYS A 214 -5.49 -18.06 7.13
CA LYS A 214 -4.22 -18.40 6.46
C LYS A 214 -3.01 -17.68 7.01
N GLY A 215 -3.22 -16.66 7.84
CA GLY A 215 -2.13 -15.79 8.31
C GLY A 215 -1.53 -14.95 7.18
N ASP A 216 -2.33 -14.61 6.16
CA ASP A 216 -1.89 -13.74 5.07
C ASP A 216 -2.07 -12.27 5.48
N TYR A 217 -0.98 -11.49 5.45
CA TYR A 217 -0.97 -10.11 5.92
C TYR A 217 0.11 -9.28 5.24
N SER A 218 -0.01 -7.95 5.32
CA SER A 218 1.09 -7.01 5.08
C SER A 218 1.21 -6.01 6.21
N THR A 219 2.44 -5.66 6.57
CA THR A 219 2.76 -4.53 7.45
C THR A 219 3.67 -3.56 6.71
N PHE A 220 3.33 -2.27 6.78
CA PHE A 220 4.04 -1.17 6.15
C PHE A 220 4.59 -0.25 7.24
N TRP A 221 5.86 0.13 7.11
CA TRP A 221 6.51 1.10 7.98
C TRP A 221 6.58 2.43 7.25
N ILE A 222 5.86 3.42 7.77
CA ILE A 222 5.66 4.72 7.12
C ILE A 222 6.28 5.78 8.01
N SER A 223 7.27 6.52 7.49
CA SER A 223 7.97 7.56 8.25
C SER A 223 6.98 8.58 8.80
N LYS A 224 6.99 8.84 10.12
CA LYS A 224 6.12 9.87 10.72
C LYS A 224 6.46 11.28 10.24
N LYS A 225 7.76 11.54 9.98
CA LYS A 225 8.25 12.86 9.56
C LYS A 225 8.11 13.07 8.06
N GLN A 226 8.58 12.10 7.28
CA GLN A 226 8.68 12.26 5.83
C GLN A 226 7.44 11.74 5.10
N HIS A 227 6.57 10.99 5.78
CA HIS A 227 5.38 10.38 5.22
C HIS A 227 5.67 9.40 4.08
N GLU A 228 6.85 8.77 4.06
CA GLU A 228 7.21 7.82 2.99
C GLU A 228 7.16 6.39 3.51
N VAL A 229 6.71 5.44 2.68
CA VAL A 229 6.82 4.01 3.01
C VAL A 229 8.27 3.59 2.90
N LEU A 230 8.88 3.16 4.00
CA LEU A 230 10.29 2.78 4.07
C LEU A 230 10.50 1.27 3.97
N LYS A 231 9.59 0.49 4.55
CA LYS A 231 9.63 -0.96 4.54
C LYS A 231 8.22 -1.52 4.39
N MET A 232 8.11 -2.66 3.72
CA MET A 232 6.96 -3.55 3.76
C MET A 232 7.44 -4.95 4.10
N GLU A 233 6.65 -5.66 4.88
CA GLU A 233 6.76 -7.09 5.14
C GLU A 233 5.42 -7.73 4.91
N GLU A 234 5.39 -8.85 4.21
CA GLU A 234 4.16 -9.51 3.82
C GLU A 234 4.34 -11.02 3.83
N SER A 235 3.33 -11.71 4.36
CA SER A 235 3.12 -13.15 4.19
C SER A 235 1.89 -13.33 3.33
N PHE A 236 2.01 -14.03 2.22
CA PHE A 236 0.88 -14.32 1.34
C PHE A 236 1.12 -15.57 0.51
N ASN A 237 0.12 -16.40 0.27
CA ASN A 237 0.23 -17.58 -0.61
C ASN A 237 1.46 -18.47 -0.31
N GLY A 238 1.82 -18.62 0.96
CA GLY A 238 2.97 -19.42 1.39
C GLY A 238 4.35 -18.83 1.04
N VAL A 239 4.44 -17.55 0.67
CA VAL A 239 5.70 -16.83 0.48
C VAL A 239 5.81 -15.65 1.44
N VAL A 240 7.06 -15.27 1.74
CA VAL A 240 7.37 -14.03 2.46
C VAL A 240 7.96 -13.04 1.46
N ARG A 241 7.39 -11.83 1.43
CA ARG A 241 7.87 -10.73 0.60
C ARG A 241 8.27 -9.54 1.46
N HIS A 242 9.43 -8.97 1.13
CA HIS A 242 9.88 -7.71 1.70
C HIS A 242 10.01 -6.66 0.60
N LYS A 243 9.70 -5.42 0.93
CA LYS A 243 10.10 -4.25 0.13
C LYS A 243 10.88 -3.32 1.04
N VAL A 244 12.07 -2.90 0.65
CA VAL A 244 12.89 -1.95 1.42
C VAL A 244 13.26 -0.79 0.52
N LYS A 245 12.90 0.42 0.94
CA LYS A 245 13.22 1.64 0.19
C LYS A 245 14.72 1.89 0.26
N LEU A 246 15.33 2.22 -0.89
CA LEU A 246 16.71 2.66 -0.94
C LEU A 246 16.83 4.10 -0.44
N SER A 247 17.86 4.37 0.36
CA SER A 247 18.18 5.72 0.86
C SER A 247 18.73 6.66 -0.22
N THR A 248 19.29 6.08 -1.28
CA THR A 248 19.76 6.78 -2.48
C THR A 248 19.31 6.02 -3.71
N THR A 249 19.13 6.73 -4.82
CA THR A 249 18.83 6.08 -6.09
C THR A 249 20.06 5.33 -6.60
N ALA A 250 19.92 4.04 -6.88
CA ALA A 250 20.98 3.21 -7.48
C ALA A 250 21.21 3.52 -8.97
N GLY A 251 20.18 4.03 -9.66
CA GLY A 251 20.19 4.36 -11.09
C GLY A 251 18.78 4.78 -11.54
N SER A 252 18.63 5.19 -12.80
CA SER A 252 17.32 5.48 -13.39
C SER A 252 16.93 4.37 -14.35
N TYR A 253 15.97 3.53 -13.94
CA TYR A 253 15.50 2.38 -14.72
C TYR A 253 14.01 2.51 -15.01
N LEU A 254 13.57 3.64 -15.58
CA LEU A 254 12.17 3.91 -15.94
C LEU A 254 11.80 3.35 -17.32
#